data_AF-A0A140NNN8-F1
#
_entry.id   AF-A0A140NNN8-F1
#
_cell.length_a   1.000
_cell.length_b   1.000
_cell.length_c   1.000
_cell.angle_alpha   90.00
_cell.angle_beta   90.00
_cell.angle_gamma   90.00
#
_symmetry.space_group_name_H-M   'P 1'
#
loop_
_entity.id
_entity.type
_entity.pdbx_description
1 polymer ?
#
loop_
_entity_poly.entity_id
_entity_poly.type
_entity_poly.pdbx_seq_one_letter_code
_entity_poly.pdbx_strand_id
1 'polypeptide(L)'
;MKKGLVLGIFAVSLAGCGGKDVTYDGEYVCIIDQDINRAADLTGNEYEFPSNLSEAVIVIDNRVVTVKGMNLGDYVTPRLEEKKGKEGDELFYDKDDVHIGYMKRLGILSFRLPDGSGQVLTGCKSK
;
A
#
# COMPACT_ATOMS: atom_id res chain seq x y z
N MET A 1 49.02 39.82 -13.52
CA MET A 1 47.98 39.86 -12.45
C MET A 1 46.61 39.99 -13.11
N LYS A 2 45.61 39.26 -12.56
CA LYS A 2 44.16 39.23 -12.90
C LYS A 2 43.80 38.33 -14.10
N LYS A 3 43.28 37.12 -13.84
CA LYS A 3 41.86 36.73 -13.61
C LYS A 3 41.13 36.60 -14.96
N GLY A 4 40.47 35.52 -15.32
CA GLY A 4 40.02 34.39 -14.51
C GLY A 4 39.57 33.21 -15.39
N LEU A 5 39.53 32.08 -14.70
CA LEU A 5 39.10 30.76 -15.11
C LEU A 5 37.58 30.79 -15.42
N VAL A 6 37.17 30.53 -16.66
CA VAL A 6 35.77 30.33 -17.00
C VAL A 6 35.42 28.87 -16.69
N LEU A 7 34.89 28.63 -15.48
CA LEU A 7 34.20 27.39 -15.14
C LEU A 7 32.83 27.38 -15.84
N GLY A 8 32.72 26.61 -16.92
CA GLY A 8 31.44 26.27 -17.51
C GLY A 8 30.68 25.36 -16.56
N ILE A 9 29.65 25.90 -15.89
CA ILE A 9 28.71 25.13 -15.09
C ILE A 9 27.84 24.34 -16.07
N PHE A 10 28.08 23.03 -16.17
CA PHE A 10 27.12 22.08 -16.72
C PHE A 10 25.90 22.07 -15.78
N ALA A 11 24.88 22.85 -16.11
CA ALA A 11 23.57 22.69 -15.52
C ALA A 11 22.99 21.37 -16.05
N VAL A 12 23.24 20.29 -15.33
CA VAL A 12 22.48 19.04 -15.50
C VAL A 12 21.08 19.35 -14.99
N SER A 13 20.20 19.73 -15.89
CA SER A 13 18.76 19.76 -15.64
C SER A 13 18.32 18.31 -15.42
N LEU A 14 18.38 17.86 -14.17
CA LEU A 14 17.61 16.73 -13.68
C LEU A 14 16.13 17.14 -13.74
N ALA A 15 15.56 17.05 -14.94
CA ALA A 15 14.13 16.84 -15.08
C ALA A 15 13.83 15.45 -14.50
N GLY A 16 13.80 15.37 -13.17
CA GLY A 16 13.10 14.30 -12.48
C GLY A 16 11.62 14.51 -12.73
N CYS A 17 11.16 14.11 -13.91
CA CYS A 17 9.77 13.80 -14.14
C CYS A 17 9.44 12.67 -13.16
N GLY A 18 9.03 13.04 -11.95
CA GLY A 18 8.27 12.17 -11.06
C GLY A 18 6.97 11.86 -11.78
N GLY A 19 7.03 10.87 -12.68
CA GLY A 19 5.85 10.29 -13.28
C GLY A 19 4.96 9.85 -12.13
N LYS A 20 3.72 10.34 -12.11
CA LYS A 20 2.70 9.73 -11.27
C LYS A 20 2.64 8.27 -11.70
N ASP A 21 3.03 7.35 -10.82
CA ASP A 21 2.90 5.91 -11.03
C ASP A 21 1.40 5.54 -10.92
N VAL A 22 0.59 6.02 -11.88
CA VAL A 22 -0.88 5.88 -11.93
C VAL A 22 -1.35 4.44 -12.16
N THR A 23 -0.44 3.47 -12.23
CA THR A 23 -0.79 2.07 -12.50
C THR A 23 -1.69 1.49 -11.42
N TYR A 24 -1.56 1.93 -10.17
CA TYR A 24 -2.32 1.42 -9.03
C TYR A 24 -3.32 2.41 -8.46
N ASP A 25 -3.23 3.68 -8.82
CA ASP A 25 -4.07 4.71 -8.22
C ASP A 25 -5.55 4.43 -8.52
N GLY A 26 -6.38 4.46 -7.49
CA GLY A 26 -7.80 4.15 -7.61
C GLY A 26 -8.47 3.72 -6.32
N GLU A 27 -9.79 3.60 -6.39
CA GLU A 27 -10.61 3.02 -5.34
C GLU A 27 -10.96 1.59 -5.74
N TYR A 28 -10.81 0.65 -4.81
CA TYR A 28 -11.10 -0.77 -5.02
C TYR A 28 -12.05 -1.26 -3.94
N VAL A 29 -13.02 -2.08 -4.34
CA VAL A 29 -13.85 -2.85 -3.42
C VAL A 29 -13.23 -4.23 -3.28
N CYS A 30 -12.94 -4.63 -2.05
CA CYS A 30 -12.34 -5.91 -1.71
C CYS A 30 -13.26 -6.70 -0.78
N ILE A 31 -13.16 -8.02 -0.84
CA ILE A 31 -13.81 -8.96 0.07
C ILE A 31 -12.92 -9.10 1.32
N ILE A 32 -13.51 -8.97 2.50
CA ILE A 32 -12.82 -9.18 3.77
C ILE A 32 -12.68 -10.69 4.01
N ASP A 33 -11.47 -11.18 4.31
CA ASP A 33 -11.29 -12.56 4.76
C ASP A 33 -11.92 -12.74 6.14
N GLN A 34 -13.05 -13.43 6.20
CA GLN A 34 -13.86 -13.55 7.41
C GLN A 34 -13.22 -14.41 8.50
N ASP A 35 -12.38 -15.37 8.12
CA ASP A 35 -11.72 -16.24 9.10
C ASP A 35 -10.59 -15.47 9.80
N ILE A 36 -9.82 -14.69 9.04
CA ILE A 36 -8.80 -13.78 9.60
C ILE A 36 -9.46 -12.67 10.41
N ASN A 37 -10.55 -12.07 9.90
CA ASN A 37 -11.26 -11.02 10.63
C ASN A 37 -11.85 -11.53 11.95
N ARG A 38 -12.42 -12.74 11.98
CA ARG A 38 -12.91 -13.35 13.22
C ARG A 38 -11.78 -13.65 14.21
N ALA A 39 -10.61 -14.09 13.72
CA ALA A 39 -9.45 -14.27 14.57
C ALA A 39 -8.97 -12.93 15.17
N ALA A 40 -9.06 -11.83 14.41
CA ALA A 40 -8.77 -10.49 14.89
C ALA A 40 -9.70 -10.08 16.05
N ASP A 41 -11.01 -10.27 15.91
CA ASP A 41 -12.02 -10.00 16.96
C ASP A 41 -11.73 -10.78 18.25
N LEU A 42 -11.49 -12.09 18.14
CA LEU A 42 -11.19 -12.94 19.29
C LEU A 42 -9.90 -12.57 20.04
N THR A 43 -8.97 -11.88 19.36
CA THR A 43 -7.68 -11.47 19.92
C THR A 43 -7.65 -9.99 20.33
N GLY A 44 -8.74 -9.24 20.09
CA GLY A 44 -8.80 -7.81 20.36
C GLY A 44 -7.89 -6.98 19.46
N ASN A 45 -7.61 -7.47 18.25
CA ASN A 45 -6.77 -6.80 17.25
C ASN A 45 -7.48 -5.55 16.71
N GLU A 46 -6.78 -4.41 16.74
CA GLU A 46 -7.31 -3.10 16.37
C GLU A 46 -7.65 -2.92 14.87
N TYR A 47 -7.17 -3.81 14.02
CA TYR A 47 -7.38 -3.80 12.56
C TYR A 47 -8.55 -4.68 12.12
N GLU A 48 -9.45 -5.03 13.03
CA GLU A 48 -10.68 -5.75 12.68
C GLU A 48 -11.72 -4.87 11.96
N PHE A 49 -12.48 -5.49 11.08
CA PHE A 49 -13.67 -4.90 10.49
C PHE A 49 -14.91 -5.25 11.33
N PRO A 50 -15.93 -4.36 11.36
CA PRO A 50 -17.24 -4.70 11.90
C PRO A 50 -17.75 -6.05 11.37
N SER A 51 -18.25 -6.91 12.26
CA SER A 51 -18.63 -8.29 11.93
C SER A 51 -19.77 -8.42 10.92
N ASN A 52 -20.51 -7.35 10.65
CA ASN A 52 -21.56 -7.29 9.64
C ASN A 52 -21.06 -6.88 8.24
N LEU A 53 -19.78 -6.54 8.08
CA LEU A 53 -19.18 -6.20 6.80
C LEU A 53 -18.53 -7.43 6.13
N SER A 54 -18.90 -7.65 4.87
CA SER A 54 -18.27 -8.65 4.00
C SER A 54 -17.27 -8.04 3.03
N GLU A 55 -17.35 -6.73 2.82
CA GLU A 55 -16.54 -5.99 1.87
C GLU A 55 -15.97 -4.73 2.53
N ALA A 56 -14.80 -4.31 2.07
CA ALA A 56 -14.16 -3.07 2.44
C ALA A 56 -13.70 -2.33 1.19
N VAL A 57 -13.55 -1.01 1.33
CA VAL A 57 -12.99 -0.16 0.30
C VAL A 57 -11.53 0.10 0.63
N ILE A 58 -10.65 -0.07 -0.34
CA ILE A 58 -9.28 0.45 -0.28
C ILE A 58 -9.11 1.58 -1.29
N VAL A 59 -8.34 2.59 -0.92
CA VAL A 59 -7.91 3.65 -1.83
C VAL A 59 -6.40 3.57 -1.95
N ILE A 60 -5.91 3.50 -3.18
CA ILE A 60 -4.49 3.58 -3.47
C ILE A 60 -4.24 4.93 -4.11
N ASP A 61 -3.34 5.71 -3.52
CA ASP A 61 -2.86 6.97 -4.08
C ASP A 61 -1.36 7.05 -3.89
N ASN A 62 -0.62 7.17 -4.99
CA ASN A 62 0.83 7.36 -4.99
C ASN A 62 1.55 6.29 -4.13
N ARG A 63 1.11 5.03 -4.29
CA ARG A 63 1.59 3.83 -3.58
C ARG A 63 1.36 3.83 -2.07
N VAL A 64 0.48 4.69 -1.56
CA VAL A 64 -0.05 4.61 -0.19
C VAL A 64 -1.43 3.95 -0.27
N VAL A 65 -1.68 2.95 0.57
CA VAL A 65 -2.97 2.27 0.65
C VAL A 65 -3.69 2.75 1.90
N THR A 66 -4.94 3.22 1.72
CA THR A 66 -5.87 3.50 2.81
C THR A 66 -6.94 2.43 2.81
N VAL A 67 -7.02 1.63 3.88
CA VAL A 67 -8.04 0.61 4.08
C VAL A 67 -9.14 1.20 4.95
N LYS A 68 -10.36 1.30 4.41
CA LYS A 68 -11.46 2.02 5.05
C LYS A 68 -12.35 1.11 5.88
N GLY A 69 -12.90 1.67 6.95
CA GLY A 69 -14.03 1.07 7.68
C GLY A 69 -13.67 -0.03 8.67
N MET A 70 -12.45 -0.04 9.22
CA MET A 70 -12.14 -0.84 10.41
C MET A 70 -12.76 -0.22 11.66
N ASN A 71 -12.88 -1.00 12.75
CA ASN A 71 -13.53 -0.57 13.98
C ASN A 71 -12.87 0.67 14.61
N LEU A 72 -11.54 0.80 14.54
CA LEU A 72 -10.80 1.93 15.10
C LEU A 72 -10.51 3.05 14.08
N GLY A 73 -11.09 2.98 12.89
CA GLY A 73 -10.92 3.97 11.82
C GLY A 73 -10.17 3.42 10.60
N ASP A 74 -9.75 4.30 9.71
CA ASP A 74 -9.05 3.89 8.49
C ASP A 74 -7.58 3.55 8.81
N TYR A 75 -7.09 2.45 8.24
CA TYR A 75 -5.67 2.10 8.30
C TYR A 75 -4.94 2.67 7.09
N VAL A 76 -3.86 3.41 7.32
CA VAL A 76 -3.04 4.03 6.27
C VAL A 76 -1.65 3.42 6.30
N THR A 77 -1.24 2.81 5.18
CA THR A 77 0.08 2.19 5.07
C THR A 77 1.18 3.25 4.94
N PRO A 78 2.45 2.89 5.24
CA PRO A 78 3.59 3.58 4.66
C PRO A 78 3.53 3.58 3.12
N ARG A 79 4.33 4.44 2.49
CA ARG A 79 4.52 4.39 1.03
C ARG A 79 5.15 3.05 0.65
N LEU A 80 4.47 2.30 -0.20
CA LEU A 80 4.92 1.01 -0.68
C LEU A 80 5.94 1.16 -1.83
N GLU A 81 6.83 0.18 -1.92
CA GLU A 81 7.73 -0.02 -3.05
C GLU A 81 7.05 -0.83 -4.14
N GLU A 82 7.42 -0.60 -5.39
CA GLU A 82 6.91 -1.38 -6.52
C GLU A 82 7.93 -2.43 -6.92
N LYS A 83 7.47 -3.68 -7.06
CA LYS A 83 8.26 -4.78 -7.58
C LYS A 83 7.55 -5.40 -8.76
N LYS A 84 8.29 -5.53 -9.87
CA LYS A 84 7.84 -6.31 -11.02
C LYS A 84 8.05 -7.79 -10.73
N GLY A 85 6.98 -8.48 -10.37
CA GLY A 85 6.99 -9.92 -10.11
C GLY A 85 6.70 -10.75 -11.37
N LYS A 86 7.14 -12.01 -11.38
CA LYS A 86 6.76 -12.98 -12.43
C LYS A 86 5.25 -13.24 -12.46
N GLU A 87 4.60 -13.07 -11.30
CA GLU A 87 3.16 -13.29 -11.14
C GLU A 87 2.35 -12.00 -11.34
N GLY A 88 2.99 -10.86 -11.55
CA GLY A 88 2.36 -9.55 -11.72
C GLY A 88 3.13 -8.48 -10.96
N ASP A 89 2.83 -7.22 -11.24
CA ASP A 89 3.37 -6.11 -10.48
C ASP A 89 2.72 -6.08 -9.09
N GLU A 90 3.55 -5.85 -8.07
CA GLU A 90 3.19 -5.86 -6.66
C GLU A 90 3.64 -4.55 -5.99
N LEU A 91 2.80 -4.01 -5.12
CA LEU A 91 3.23 -3.03 -4.14
C LEU A 91 3.55 -3.74 -2.83
N PHE A 92 4.69 -3.43 -2.21
CA PHE A 92 5.09 -4.08 -0.97
C PHE A 92 5.79 -3.13 0.00
N TYR A 93 5.77 -3.48 1.29
CA TYR A 93 6.59 -2.88 2.32
C TYR A 93 7.00 -3.99 3.28
N ASP A 94 8.31 -4.12 3.50
CA ASP A 94 8.89 -5.15 4.37
C ASP A 94 10.00 -4.53 5.19
N LYS A 95 9.68 -4.10 6.42
CA LYS A 95 10.61 -3.41 7.32
C LYS A 95 10.11 -3.51 8.76
N ASP A 96 11.03 -3.69 9.71
CA ASP A 96 10.73 -3.65 11.15
C ASP A 96 9.56 -4.58 11.55
N ASP A 97 9.54 -5.82 11.01
CA ASP A 97 8.47 -6.83 11.19
C ASP A 97 7.07 -6.41 10.68
N VAL A 98 6.98 -5.31 9.94
CA VAL A 98 5.81 -4.90 9.18
C VAL A 98 5.92 -5.47 7.78
N HIS A 99 4.93 -6.30 7.40
CA HIS A 99 4.80 -6.86 6.06
C HIS A 99 3.48 -6.40 5.45
N ILE A 100 3.53 -5.69 4.32
CA ILE A 100 2.35 -5.22 3.58
C ILE A 100 2.54 -5.56 2.12
N GLY A 101 1.52 -6.12 1.47
CA GLY A 101 1.57 -6.50 0.07
C GLY A 101 0.23 -6.28 -0.63
N TYR A 102 0.24 -5.62 -1.79
CA TYR A 102 -0.89 -5.53 -2.71
C TYR A 102 -0.52 -6.11 -4.07
N MET A 103 -1.16 -7.21 -4.42
CA MET A 103 -1.00 -7.90 -5.70
C MET A 103 -2.17 -7.59 -6.61
N LYS A 104 -2.05 -6.55 -7.44
CA LYS A 104 -3.15 -6.07 -8.30
C LYS A 104 -3.77 -7.16 -9.17
N ARG A 105 -2.95 -8.05 -9.75
CA ARG A 105 -3.42 -9.14 -10.62
C ARG A 105 -4.29 -10.15 -9.88
N LEU A 106 -3.94 -10.47 -8.62
CA LEU A 106 -4.69 -11.41 -7.80
C LEU A 106 -5.83 -10.73 -7.03
N GLY A 107 -5.80 -9.39 -6.94
CA GLY A 107 -6.74 -8.62 -6.15
C GLY A 107 -6.61 -8.92 -4.66
N ILE A 108 -5.38 -9.11 -4.16
CA ILE A 108 -5.10 -9.43 -2.77
C ILE A 108 -4.36 -8.27 -2.12
N LEU A 109 -4.85 -7.81 -0.97
CA LEU A 109 -4.12 -6.97 -0.04
C LEU A 109 -3.91 -7.76 1.24
N SER A 110 -2.69 -7.81 1.75
CA SER A 110 -2.40 -8.32 3.09
C SER A 110 -1.53 -7.35 3.84
N PHE A 111 -1.73 -7.27 5.15
CA PHE A 111 -0.78 -6.63 6.04
C PHE A 111 -0.67 -7.39 7.36
N ARG A 112 0.54 -7.41 7.91
CA ARG A 112 0.88 -7.93 9.23
C ARG A 112 1.82 -6.95 9.92
N LEU A 113 1.56 -6.69 11.19
CA LEU A 113 2.33 -5.79 12.04
C LEU A 113 3.12 -6.57 13.10
N PRO A 114 4.06 -5.92 13.82
CA PRO A 114 5.00 -6.60 14.73
C PRO A 114 4.33 -7.33 15.90
N ASP A 115 3.16 -6.87 16.33
CA ASP A 115 2.35 -7.50 17.37
C ASP A 115 1.58 -8.74 16.87
N GLY A 116 1.73 -9.10 15.59
CA GLY A 116 1.03 -10.19 14.94
C GLY A 116 -0.36 -9.82 14.42
N SER A 117 -0.81 -8.59 14.67
CA SER A 117 -2.06 -8.07 14.13
C SER A 117 -1.96 -7.89 12.60
N GLY A 118 -3.11 -7.89 11.93
CA GLY A 118 -3.15 -7.79 10.48
C GLY A 118 -4.49 -8.18 9.89
N GLN A 119 -4.59 -8.04 8.57
CA GLN A 119 -5.76 -8.45 7.78
C GLN A 119 -5.34 -8.98 6.42
N VAL A 120 -6.28 -9.69 5.81
CA VAL A 120 -6.24 -10.07 4.41
C VAL A 120 -7.56 -9.66 3.75
N LEU A 121 -7.44 -8.98 2.62
CA LEU A 121 -8.54 -8.67 1.73
C LEU A 121 -8.29 -9.32 0.37
N THR A 122 -9.34 -9.86 -0.23
CA THR A 122 -9.27 -10.62 -1.49
C THR A 122 -10.25 -10.08 -2.51
N GLY A 123 -10.14 -10.52 -3.77
CA GLY A 123 -11.09 -10.14 -4.81
C GLY A 123 -11.19 -8.63 -5.06
N CYS A 124 -10.15 -7.86 -4.73
CA CYS A 124 -10.11 -6.42 -4.91
C CYS A 124 -10.31 -6.04 -6.39
N LYS A 125 -11.40 -5.31 -6.67
CA LYS A 125 -11.75 -4.82 -8.02
C LYS A 125 -11.88 -3.32 -8.00
N SER A 126 -11.41 -2.67 -9.06
CA SER A 126 -11.63 -1.24 -9.25
C SER A 126 -13.12 -0.95 -9.18
N LYS A 127 -13.49 0.08 -8.44
CA LYS A 127 -14.84 0.64 -8.42
C LYS A 127 -15.17 1.32 -9.75
#